data_AF-A0A699XNX0-F1
#
_entry.id   AF-A0A699XNX0-F1
#
_cell.length_a   1.000
_cell.length_b   1.000
_cell.length_c   1.000
_cell.angle_alpha   90.00
_cell.angle_beta   90.00
_cell.angle_gamma   90.00
#
_symmetry.space_group_name_H-M   'P 1'
#
loop_
_entity.id
_entity.type
_entity.pdbx_description
1 polymer ?
#
loop_
_entity_poly.entity_id
_entity_poly.type
_entity_poly.pdbx_seq_one_letter_code
_entity_poly.pdbx_strand_id
1 'polypeptide(L)' 'MVTPESQRVNRYIQGLAPEIKAHVTSSQPAIIQGALSIANRLTTDGIKDGIFKKKENVGNKKRSIDQNRNRGRDDR' A
#
# COMPACT_ATOMS: atom_id res chain seq x y z
N MET A 1 -1.76 -27.57 -0.99
CA MET A 1 -0.70 -27.19 -1.95
C MET A 1 0.05 -25.99 -1.39
N VAL A 2 1.38 -26.06 -1.29
CA VAL A 2 2.20 -24.96 -0.78
C VAL A 2 2.46 -23.99 -1.94
N THR A 3 2.25 -22.68 -1.73
CA THR A 3 2.63 -21.66 -2.71
C THR A 3 4.14 -21.68 -2.94
N PRO A 4 4.62 -21.79 -4.19
CA PRO A 4 6.05 -21.68 -4.50
C PRO A 4 6.65 -20.37 -3.98
N GLU A 5 7.91 -20.38 -3.58
CA GLU A 5 8.64 -19.19 -3.08
C GLU A 5 8.54 -18.00 -4.06
N SER A 6 8.67 -18.26 -5.35
CA SER A 6 8.55 -17.25 -6.40
C SER A 6 7.20 -16.52 -6.39
N GLN A 7 6.10 -17.24 -6.13
CA GLN A 7 4.78 -16.63 -5.98
C GLN A 7 4.69 -15.78 -4.71
N ARG A 8 5.32 -16.20 -3.60
CA ARG A 8 5.35 -15.42 -2.36
C ARG A 8 6.11 -14.11 -2.58
N VAL A 9 7.27 -14.16 -3.23
CA VAL A 9 8.07 -12.99 -3.59
C VAL A 9 7.27 -12.04 -4.46
N ASN A 10 6.64 -12.53 -5.54
CA ASN A 10 5.84 -11.68 -6.43
C ASN A 10 4.69 -10.99 -5.71
N ARG A 11 3.93 -11.71 -4.86
CA ARG A 11 2.86 -11.10 -4.06
C ARG A 11 3.39 -10.04 -3.10
N TYR A 12 4.54 -10.28 -2.48
CA TYR A 12 5.18 -9.30 -1.60
C TYR A 12 5.58 -8.03 -2.36
N ILE A 13 6.27 -8.16 -3.49
CA ILE A 13 6.69 -7.04 -4.35
C ILE A 13 5.50 -6.21 -4.83
N GLN A 14 4.37 -6.87 -5.17
CA GLN A 14 3.15 -6.17 -5.60
C GLN A 14 2.50 -5.31 -4.52
N GLY A 15 2.72 -5.62 -3.23
CA GLY A 15 2.19 -4.85 -2.10
C GLY A 15 3.05 -3.67 -1.64
N LEU A 16 4.24 -3.49 -2.22
CA LEU A 16 5.17 -2.42 -1.83
C LEU A 16 4.84 -1.09 -2.52
N ALA A 17 5.31 0.01 -1.92
CA ALA A 17 5.28 1.33 -2.53
C ALA A 17 6.06 1.32 -3.86
N PRO A 18 5.64 2.09 -4.89
CA PRO A 18 6.27 2.07 -6.21
C PRO A 18 7.78 2.27 -6.20
N GLU A 19 8.28 3.15 -5.33
CA GLU A 19 9.70 3.47 -5.18
C GLU A 19 10.47 2.23 -4.67
N ILE A 20 9.98 1.62 -3.58
CA ILE A 20 10.59 0.41 -3.00
C ILE A 20 10.47 -0.76 -3.98
N LYS A 21 9.32 -0.90 -4.65
CA LYS A 21 9.05 -1.96 -5.63
C LYS A 21 10.07 -1.93 -6.77
N ALA A 22 10.38 -0.75 -7.32
CA ALA A 22 11.36 -0.62 -8.40
C ALA A 22 12.74 -1.13 -7.97
N HIS A 23 13.19 -0.73 -6.78
CA HIS A 23 14.48 -1.16 -6.24
C HIS A 23 14.52 -2.67 -5.91
N VAL A 24 13.49 -3.20 -5.25
CA VAL A 24 13.42 -4.64 -4.92
C VAL A 24 13.36 -5.49 -6.19
N THR A 25 12.62 -5.04 -7.22
CA THR A 25 12.55 -5.76 -8.51
C THR A 25 13.90 -5.78 -9.21
N SER A 26 14.65 -4.68 -9.16
CA SER A 26 16.00 -4.60 -9.73
C SER A 26 16.98 -5.55 -9.06
N SER A 27 16.84 -5.78 -7.75
CA SER A 27 17.68 -6.72 -6.99
C SER A 27 17.30 -8.20 -7.17
N GLN A 28 16.17 -8.51 -7.82
CA GLN A 28 15.70 -9.87 -8.13
C GLN A 28 15.87 -10.89 -6.98
N PRO A 29 15.19 -10.69 -5.83
CA PRO A 29 15.32 -11.60 -4.69
C PRO A 29 14.77 -12.99 -5.03
N ALA A 30 15.59 -14.02 -4.80
CA ALA A 30 15.21 -15.42 -5.04
C ALA A 30 14.23 -15.98 -3.98
N ILE A 31 14.21 -15.40 -2.77
CA ILE A 31 13.41 -15.85 -1.62
C ILE A 31 12.76 -14.68 -0.89
N ILE A 32 11.67 -14.96 -0.17
CA ILE A 32 10.89 -13.93 0.53
C ILE A 32 11.72 -13.13 1.55
N GLN A 33 12.66 -13.80 2.24
CA GLN A 33 13.51 -13.15 3.24
C GLN A 33 14.48 -12.14 2.61
N GLY A 34 14.96 -12.41 1.38
CA GLY A 34 15.78 -11.47 0.63
C GLY A 34 14.99 -10.21 0.27
N ALA A 35 13.76 -10.39 -0.23
CA ALA A 35 12.86 -9.28 -0.55
C ALA A 35 12.54 -8.42 0.70
N LEU A 36 12.31 -9.06 1.85
CA LEU A 36 12.08 -8.38 3.13
C LEU A 36 13.29 -7.56 3.58
N SER A 37 14.48 -8.15 3.54
CA SER A 37 15.72 -7.48 3.95
C SER A 37 16.01 -6.23 3.11
N ILE A 38 15.86 -6.34 1.78
CA ILE A 38 16.05 -5.22 0.85
C ILE A 38 15.00 -4.13 1.10
N ALA A 39 13.72 -4.50 1.22
CA ALA A 39 12.65 -3.54 1.48
C ALA A 39 12.83 -2.78 2.80
N ASN A 40 13.26 -3.48 3.87
CA ASN A 40 13.54 -2.86 5.16
C ASN A 40 14.68 -1.84 5.08
N ARG A 41 15.79 -2.19 4.41
CA ARG A 41 16.91 -1.26 4.17
C ARG A 41 16.48 -0.02 3.40
N LEU A 42 15.74 -0.20 2.30
CA LEU A 42 15.25 0.91 1.48
C LEU A 42 14.29 1.81 2.26
N THR A 43 13.47 1.24 3.13
CA THR A 43 12.56 2.01 3.99
C THR A 43 13.35 2.82 5.01
N THR A 44 14.36 2.23 5.67
CA THR A 44 15.19 2.96 6.63
C THR A 44 16.02 4.06 5.97
N ASP A 45 16.53 3.82 4.77
CA ASP A 45 17.35 4.79 4.03
C ASP A 45 16.46 5.92 3.48
N GLY A 46 15.32 5.60 2.88
CA GLY A 46 14.40 6.64 2.38
C GLY A 46 13.64 7.41 3.46
N ILE A 47 13.55 6.91 4.70
CA ILE A 47 13.09 7.70 5.85
C ILE A 47 14.15 8.74 6.23
N LYS A 48 15.44 8.36 6.25
CA LYS A 48 16.55 9.29 6.52
C LYS A 48 16.64 10.38 5.46
N ASP A 49 16.42 10.02 4.20
CA ASP A 49 16.42 10.96 3.08
C ASP A 49 15.12 11.78 2.98
N GLY A 50 14.14 11.53 3.85
CA GLY A 50 12.85 12.23 3.86
C GLY A 50 11.96 11.96 2.63
N ILE A 51 12.33 10.97 1.81
CA ILE A 51 11.65 10.57 0.56
C ILE A 51 10.31 9.90 0.88
N PHE A 52 10.29 9.03 1.89
CA PHE A 52 9.06 8.40 2.36
C PHE A 52 8.36 9.28 3.40
N LYS A 53 7.81 10.42 2.97
CA LYS A 53 6.83 11.12 3.80
C LYS A 53 5.65 10.18 4.02
N LYS A 54 5.40 9.80 5.29
CA LYS A 54 4.28 8.97 5.71
C LYS A 54 3.02 9.52 5.04
N LYS A 55 2.50 8.80 4.04
CA LYS A 55 1.26 9.20 3.36
C LYS A 55 0.15 9.04 4.39
N GLU A 56 -0.22 10.14 5.03
CA GLU A 56 -1.35 10.19 5.94
C GLU A 56 -2.60 9.82 5.15
N ASN A 57 -3.04 8.57 5.35
CA ASN A 57 -4.40 8.06 5.23
C ASN A 57 -5.33 8.84 4.27
N VAL A 58 -5.12 8.71 2.95
CA VAL A 58 -6.16 9.00 1.96
C VAL A 58 -7.18 7.85 2.00
N GLY A 59 -7.90 7.75 3.11
CA GLY A 59 -8.82 6.66 3.43
C GLY A 59 -10.15 7.11 4.04
N ASN A 60 -10.34 8.40 4.33
CA ASN A 60 -11.64 8.94 4.74
C ASN A 60 -12.36 9.58 3.54
N LYS A 61 -12.58 8.81 2.46
CA LYS A 61 -13.65 9.12 1.49
C LYS A 61 -14.90 8.34 1.84
N LYS A 62 -15.40 8.48 3.08
CA LYS A 62 -16.77 8.09 3.39
C LYS A 62 -17.66 9.19 2.83
N ARG A 63 -18.17 8.91 1.62
CA ARG A 63 -19.20 9.63 0.85
C ARG A 63 -19.99 10.64 1.70
N SER A 64 -19.89 11.93 1.35
CA SER A 64 -20.95 12.88 1.63
C SER A 64 -22.22 12.33 0.99
N ILE A 65 -23.14 11.82 1.81
CA ILE A 65 -24.54 11.67 1.42
C ILE A 65 -25.18 12.99 1.79
N ASP A 66 -24.95 13.96 0.92
CA ASP A 66 -25.90 15.00 0.64
C ASP A 66 -27.06 14.32 -0.11
N GLN A 67 -28.02 13.81 0.65
CA GLN A 67 -29.35 13.54 0.13
C GLN A 67 -30.37 14.16 1.08
N ASN A 68 -30.46 15.48 0.97
CA ASN A 68 -31.74 16.15 0.82
C ASN A 68 -32.80 15.20 0.25
N ARG A 69 -33.71 14.75 1.11
CA ARG A 69 -35.05 14.33 0.70
C ARG A 69 -36.04 15.03 1.62
N ASN A 70 -36.29 16.29 1.31
CA ASN A 70 -37.57 16.90 1.59
C ASN A 70 -38.66 16.06 0.94
N ARG A 71 -39.32 15.21 1.73
CA ARG A 71 -40.63 14.59 1.49
C ARG A 71 -41.24 14.51 2.89
N GLY A 72 -42.17 15.36 3.31
CA GLY A 72 -43.31 15.91 2.61
C GLY A 72 -44.53 15.52 3.44
N ARG A 73 -45.34 16.53 3.81
CA ARG A 73 -46.68 16.45 4.41
C ARG A 73 -46.73 15.95 5.86
N ASP A 74 -46.86 16.91 6.78
CA ASP A 74 -47.60 16.69 8.01
C ASP A 74 -48.87 17.55 7.88
N ASP A 75 -49.99 16.86 7.71
CA ASP A 75 -51.31 17.45 7.49
C ASP A 75 -51.81 18.02 8.83
N ARG A 76 -52.07 19.33 8.89
CA ARG A 76 -52.77 20.00 9.98
C ARG A 76 -53.75 21.02 9.44
#